data_AF-A0AB39PVG9-F1
#
_entry.id   AF-A0AB39PVG9-F1
#
_cell.length_a   1.000
_cell.length_b   1.000
_cell.length_c   1.000
_cell.angle_alpha   90.00
_cell.angle_beta   90.00
_cell.angle_gamma   90.00
#
_symmetry.space_group_name_H-M   'P 1'
#
loop_
_entity.id
_entity.type
_entity.pdbx_description
1 polymer ?
#
loop_
_entity_poly.entity_id
_entity_poly.type
_entity_poly.pdbx_seq_one_letter_code
_entity_poly.pdbx_strand_id
1 'polypeptide(L)'
;MADTLSDEDPEPSDRFPAGPLYVPVRPGPSGCVTRLFRTPLGGRTAVGFTSERQLIATLGPKQAWIGLAEPALRALTAPLGVTTLTLDPQFAAPAPTPVESVVPVPVLRIG
;
A
#
# COMPACT_ATOMS: atom_id res chain seq x y z
N MET A 1 44.74 -28.54 13.90
CA MET A 1 44.11 -28.16 12.62
C MET A 1 42.62 -28.08 12.90
N ALA A 2 42.15 -26.94 13.42
CA ALA A 2 40.78 -26.79 13.88
C ALA A 2 39.90 -26.29 12.73
N ASP A 3 38.86 -27.06 12.48
CA ASP A 3 37.71 -26.80 11.64
C ASP A 3 36.93 -25.59 12.18
N THR A 4 36.71 -24.57 11.35
CA THR A 4 35.70 -23.53 11.59
C THR A 4 34.76 -23.49 10.40
N LEU A 5 33.76 -24.37 10.49
CA LEU A 5 32.42 -24.15 9.99
C LEU A 5 31.94 -22.74 10.41
N SER A 6 31.74 -21.86 9.44
CA SER A 6 30.74 -20.79 9.51
C SER A 6 30.42 -20.37 8.08
N ASP A 7 29.57 -21.19 7.48
CA ASP A 7 28.62 -20.77 6.45
C ASP A 7 27.74 -19.68 7.08
N GLU A 8 28.18 -18.42 7.02
CA GLU A 8 27.26 -17.29 7.20
C GLU A 8 26.44 -17.19 5.90
N ASP A 9 25.51 -18.13 5.71
CA ASP A 9 24.34 -17.90 4.87
C ASP A 9 23.67 -16.65 5.43
N PRO A 10 23.68 -15.51 4.72
CA PRO A 10 23.08 -14.30 5.25
C PRO A 10 21.58 -14.58 5.36
N GLU A 11 21.08 -14.71 6.59
CA GLU A 11 19.66 -14.89 6.86
C GLU A 11 18.89 -13.85 6.02
N PRO A 12 17.89 -14.24 5.21
CA PRO A 12 17.22 -13.35 4.26
C PRO A 12 16.37 -12.35 5.04
N SER A 13 17.04 -11.33 5.57
CA SER A 13 16.58 -10.50 6.68
C SER A 13 15.57 -9.45 6.27
N ASP A 14 14.97 -9.58 5.08
CA ASP A 14 13.83 -8.77 4.75
C ASP A 14 12.97 -9.49 3.72
N ARG A 15 11.95 -10.19 4.24
CA ARG A 15 10.89 -10.79 3.43
C ARG A 15 9.96 -9.67 2.93
N PHE A 16 10.52 -8.59 2.40
CA PHE A 16 9.83 -7.70 1.49
C PHE A 16 9.34 -8.52 0.29
N PRO A 17 8.28 -8.10 -0.41
CA PRO A 17 7.98 -8.71 -1.69
C PRO A 17 9.25 -8.68 -2.54
N ALA A 18 9.84 -9.85 -2.82
CA ALA A 18 11.13 -10.00 -3.50
C ALA A 18 11.08 -9.59 -4.99
N GLY A 19 9.97 -8.98 -5.43
CA GLY A 19 9.71 -8.51 -6.78
C GLY A 19 9.39 -7.03 -6.82
N PRO A 20 9.58 -6.38 -7.99
CA PRO A 20 9.27 -4.97 -8.16
C PRO A 20 7.77 -4.71 -7.93
N LEU A 21 7.47 -3.64 -7.20
CA LEU A 21 6.13 -3.11 -7.05
C LEU A 21 5.73 -2.33 -8.31
N TYR A 22 4.46 -2.36 -8.65
CA TYR A 22 3.86 -1.51 -9.65
C TYR A 22 3.56 -0.15 -9.00
N VAL A 23 4.35 0.86 -9.32
CA VAL A 23 4.28 2.19 -8.69
C VAL A 23 3.58 3.17 -9.64
N PRO A 24 2.48 3.82 -9.22
CA PRO A 24 1.78 4.79 -10.04
C PRO A 24 2.62 6.05 -10.24
N VAL A 25 2.73 6.49 -11.48
CA VAL A 25 3.49 7.68 -11.86
C VAL A 25 2.66 8.63 -12.71
N ARG A 26 3.11 9.88 -12.79
CA ARG A 26 2.69 10.83 -13.81
C ARG A 26 3.86 11.05 -14.78
N PRO A 27 3.70 10.71 -16.07
CA PRO A 27 4.68 11.07 -17.08
C PRO A 27 4.81 12.59 -17.17
N GLY A 28 6.03 13.09 -17.34
CA GLY A 28 6.35 14.50 -17.51
C GLY A 28 7.57 14.69 -18.42
N PRO A 29 7.88 15.94 -18.79
CA PRO A 29 8.94 16.25 -19.76
C PRO A 29 10.33 15.82 -19.31
N SER A 30 10.56 15.68 -18.01
CA SER A 30 11.84 15.28 -17.41
C SER A 30 11.86 13.83 -16.90
N GLY A 31 10.83 13.03 -17.24
CA GLY A 31 10.69 11.64 -16.78
C GLY A 31 9.38 11.39 -16.03
N CYS A 32 9.36 10.31 -15.25
CA CYS A 32 8.18 9.91 -14.48
C CYS A 32 8.26 10.43 -13.05
N VAL A 33 7.16 11.01 -12.56
CA VAL A 33 7.04 11.46 -11.17
C VAL A 33 6.12 10.53 -10.40
N THR A 34 6.62 9.90 -9.34
CA THR A 34 5.80 9.05 -8.45
C THR A 34 4.61 9.83 -7.89
N ARG A 35 3.42 9.22 -7.96
CA ARG A 35 2.20 9.81 -7.41
C ARG A 35 2.12 9.52 -5.91
N LEU A 36 2.11 10.56 -5.10
CA LEU A 36 1.87 10.47 -3.66
C LEU A 36 0.37 10.57 -3.37
N PHE A 37 -0.06 9.81 -2.36
CA PHE A 37 -1.44 9.76 -1.89
C PHE A 37 -1.54 10.26 -0.46
N ARG A 38 -2.77 10.32 0.05
CA ARG A 38 -3.04 10.69 1.43
C ARG A 38 -3.57 9.50 2.22
N THR A 39 -3.13 9.38 3.46
CA THR A 39 -3.75 8.48 4.44
C THR A 39 -5.09 9.06 4.92
N PRO A 40 -5.97 8.26 5.54
CA PRO A 40 -7.21 8.77 6.13
C PRO A 40 -6.98 9.87 7.16
N LEU A 41 -5.83 9.87 7.84
CA LEU A 41 -5.41 10.89 8.80
C LEU A 41 -4.78 12.13 8.12
N GLY A 42 -4.75 12.20 6.78
CA GLY A 42 -4.28 13.35 6.01
C GLY A 42 -2.78 13.38 5.70
N GLY A 43 -2.00 12.45 6.27
CA GLY A 43 -0.56 12.30 6.02
C GLY A 43 -0.26 11.84 4.59
N ARG A 44 0.96 12.09 4.10
CA ARG A 44 1.38 11.64 2.76
C ARG A 44 1.86 10.19 2.81
N THR A 45 1.49 9.39 1.82
CA THR A 45 1.95 8.00 1.67
C THR A 45 2.37 7.72 0.23
N ALA A 46 3.45 6.96 0.07
CA ALA A 46 3.81 6.33 -1.19
C ALA A 46 2.95 5.08 -1.38
N VAL A 47 2.56 4.78 -2.62
CA VAL A 47 1.74 3.61 -2.92
C VAL A 47 2.47 2.71 -3.89
N GLY A 48 2.48 1.41 -3.60
CA GLY A 48 2.90 0.36 -4.53
C GLY A 48 1.84 -0.73 -4.60
N PHE A 49 1.71 -1.37 -5.76
CA PHE A 49 0.85 -2.53 -5.92
C PHE A 49 1.71 -3.76 -6.17
N THR A 50 1.28 -4.91 -5.64
CA THR A 50 1.96 -6.20 -5.90
C THR A 50 1.56 -6.80 -7.25
N SER A 51 0.51 -6.29 -7.88
CA SER A 51 0.04 -6.71 -9.20
C SER A 51 -0.48 -5.53 -10.02
N GLU A 52 -0.20 -5.54 -11.33
CA GLU A 52 -0.78 -4.60 -12.29
C GLU A 52 -2.33 -4.63 -12.24
N ARG A 53 -2.93 -5.81 -12.04
CA ARG A 53 -4.39 -5.95 -11.95
C ARG A 53 -4.97 -5.15 -10.79
N GLN A 54 -4.31 -5.18 -9.63
CA GLN A 54 -4.71 -4.41 -8.45
C GLN A 54 -4.58 -2.90 -8.71
N LEU A 55 -3.49 -2.48 -9.37
CA LEU A 55 -3.28 -1.08 -9.75
C LEU A 55 -4.41 -0.61 -10.69
N ILE A 56 -4.72 -1.37 -11.74
CA ILE A 56 -5.77 -1.03 -12.71
C ILE A 56 -7.15 -1.01 -12.05
N ALA A 57 -7.46 -2.00 -11.20
CA ALA A 57 -8.73 -2.04 -10.48
C ALA A 57 -8.91 -0.82 -9.56
N THR A 58 -7.80 -0.34 -8.98
CA THR A 58 -7.80 0.73 -7.99
C THR A 58 -7.73 2.13 -8.59
N LEU A 59 -6.91 2.34 -9.61
CA LEU A 59 -6.62 3.67 -10.20
C LEU A 59 -7.15 3.83 -11.64
N GLY A 60 -7.67 2.76 -12.22
CA GLY A 60 -8.16 2.70 -13.60
C GLY A 60 -7.07 2.37 -14.63
N PRO A 61 -7.46 1.89 -15.82
CA PRO A 61 -6.53 1.39 -16.84
C PRO A 61 -5.69 2.49 -17.51
N LYS A 62 -6.04 3.76 -17.34
CA LYS A 62 -5.30 4.90 -17.90
C LYS A 62 -4.13 5.35 -17.00
N GLN A 63 -4.01 4.79 -15.80
CA GLN A 63 -2.96 5.15 -14.86
C GLN A 63 -1.62 4.56 -15.31
N ALA A 64 -0.66 5.42 -15.63
CA ALA A 64 0.72 5.02 -15.93
C ALA A 64 1.42 4.47 -14.67
N TRP A 65 2.32 3.50 -14.86
CA TRP A 65 3.06 2.85 -13.79
C TRP A 65 4.48 2.47 -14.21
N ILE A 66 5.37 2.27 -13.24
CA ILE A 66 6.72 1.70 -13.42
C ILE A 66 6.97 0.60 -12.40
N GLY A 67 7.92 -0.28 -12.68
CA GLY A 67 8.41 -1.27 -11.71
C GLY A 67 9.50 -0.68 -10.82
N LEU A 68 9.32 -0.70 -9.51
CA LEU A 68 10.35 -0.31 -8.54
C LEU A 68 10.38 -1.27 -7.36
N ALA A 69 11.58 -1.59 -6.89
CA ALA A 69 11.73 -2.28 -5.61
C ALA A 69 11.21 -1.39 -4.47
N GLU A 70 10.65 -2.00 -3.43
CA GLU A 70 10.17 -1.26 -2.24
C GLU A 70 11.26 -0.34 -1.65
N PRO A 71 12.51 -0.79 -1.44
CA PRO A 71 13.55 0.07 -0.87
C PRO A 71 13.87 1.28 -1.75
N ALA A 72 13.81 1.12 -3.08
CA ALA A 72 14.01 2.21 -4.02
C ALA A 72 12.87 3.25 -3.92
N LEU A 73 11.62 2.80 -3.82
CA LEU A 73 10.48 3.69 -3.63
C LEU A 73 10.59 4.49 -2.32
N ARG A 74 10.98 3.82 -1.22
CA ARG A 74 11.22 4.50 0.07
C ARG A 74 12.33 5.54 -0.05
N ALA A 75 13.47 5.18 -0.65
CA ALA A 75 14.60 6.10 -0.83
C ALA A 75 14.22 7.34 -1.65
N LEU A 76 13.41 7.18 -2.71
CA LEU A 76 12.96 8.30 -3.55
C LEU A 76 11.97 9.23 -2.84
N THR A 77 11.21 8.73 -1.87
CA THR A 77 10.11 9.47 -1.24
C THR A 77 10.47 10.03 0.14
N ALA A 78 11.48 9.46 0.81
CA ALA A 78 11.98 9.92 2.11
C ALA A 78 12.41 11.41 2.11
N PRO A 79 13.13 11.95 1.11
CA PRO A 79 13.50 13.38 1.07
C PRO A 79 12.30 14.32 0.98
N LEU A 80 11.13 13.81 0.57
CA LEU A 80 9.88 14.56 0.48
C LEU A 80 9.07 14.52 1.79
N GLY A 81 9.64 13.93 2.86
CA GLY A 81 9.00 13.75 4.16
C GLY A 81 7.97 12.61 4.19
N VAL A 82 7.99 11.71 3.20
CA VAL A 82 7.09 10.55 3.15
C VAL A 82 7.76 9.38 3.83
N THR A 83 7.23 8.96 4.98
CA THR A 83 7.75 7.83 5.76
C THR A 83 6.90 6.58 5.66
N THR A 84 5.68 6.70 5.11
CA THR A 84 4.73 5.61 4.96
C THR A 84 4.69 5.12 3.52
N LEU A 85 4.72 3.80 3.37
CA LEU A 85 4.50 3.10 2.12
C LEU A 85 3.29 2.17 2.30
N THR A 86 2.30 2.29 1.43
CA THR A 86 1.09 1.48 1.44
C THR A 86 1.08 0.52 0.26
N LEU A 87 0.97 -0.77 0.54
CA LEU A 87 0.85 -1.83 -0.47
C LEU A 87 -0.62 -2.15 -0.74
N ASP A 88 -0.97 -2.26 -2.01
CA ASP A 88 -2.31 -2.62 -2.51
C ASP A 88 -3.47 -1.91 -1.77
N PRO A 89 -3.48 -0.57 -1.74
CA PRO A 89 -4.54 0.16 -1.06
C PRO A 89 -5.90 -0.07 -1.73
N GLN A 90 -6.93 -0.23 -0.91
CA GLN A 90 -8.31 -0.16 -1.37
C GLN A 90 -8.80 1.28 -1.26
N PHE A 91 -8.82 2.03 -2.38
CA PHE A 91 -9.39 3.38 -2.42
C PHE A 91 -10.92 3.41 -2.56
N ALA A 92 -11.55 2.25 -2.74
CA ALA A 92 -13.00 2.14 -2.64
C ALA A 92 -13.42 2.25 -1.17
N ALA A 93 -14.53 2.96 -0.90
CA ALA A 93 -15.17 2.85 0.40
C ALA A 93 -15.48 1.37 0.66
N PRO A 94 -15.15 0.82 1.84
CA PRO A 94 -15.66 -0.49 2.23
C PRO A 94 -17.17 -0.51 2.03
N ALA A 95 -17.72 -1.62 1.55
CA ALA A 95 -19.17 -1.76 1.47
C ALA A 95 -19.77 -1.39 2.84
N PRO A 96 -20.83 -0.56 2.89
CA PRO A 96 -21.43 -0.18 4.16
C PRO A 96 -21.81 -1.45 4.93
N THR A 97 -21.37 -1.54 6.17
CA THR A 97 -21.82 -2.61 7.06
C THR A 97 -23.33 -2.44 7.26
N PRO A 98 -24.14 -3.50 7.08
CA PRO A 98 -25.56 -3.43 7.37
C PRO A 98 -25.73 -2.97 8.82
N VAL A 99 -26.36 -1.80 9.02
CA VAL A 99 -26.77 -1.38 10.35
C VAL A 99 -27.91 -2.29 10.76
N GLU A 100 -27.69 -3.10 11.81
CA GLU A 100 -28.74 -3.92 12.39
C GLU A 100 -29.82 -2.96 12.90
N SER A 101 -31.00 -3.02 12.26
CA SER A 101 -32.13 -2.19 12.64
C SER A 101 -32.53 -2.58 14.06
N VAL A 102 -32.26 -1.70 15.03
CA VAL A 102 -32.76 -1.88 16.40
C VAL A 102 -34.28 -1.91 16.32
N VAL A 103 -34.85 -3.10 16.49
CA VAL A 103 -36.29 -3.27 16.65
C VAL A 103 -36.73 -2.54 17.93
N PRO A 104 -37.71 -1.63 17.87
CA PRO A 104 -38.18 -0.95 19.07
C PRO A 104 -38.84 -1.98 20.00
N VAL A 105 -38.34 -2.05 21.23
CA VAL A 105 -38.90 -2.92 22.28
C VAL A 105 -40.29 -2.39 22.65
N PRO A 106 -41.37 -3.19 22.56
CA PRO A 106 -42.70 -2.72 22.93
C PRO A 106 -42.76 -2.46 24.43
N VAL A 107 -43.09 -1.21 24.80
CA VAL A 107 -43.29 -0.81 26.19
C VAL A 107 -44.65 -1.31 26.65
N LEU A 108 -44.66 -2.26 27.59
CA LEU A 108 -45.91 -2.77 28.18
C LEU A 108 -46.49 -1.71 29.11
N ARG A 109 -47.63 -1.11 28.71
CA ARG A 109 -48.42 -0.25 29.58
C ARG A 109 -49.16 -1.10 30.61
N ILE A 110 -48.85 -0.87 31.88
CA ILE A 110 -49.60 -1.38 33.04
C ILE A 110 -50.60 -0.30 33.45
N GLY A 111 -51.88 -0.69 33.58
CA GLY A 111 -53.01 0.16 33.96
C GLY A 111 -53.29 0.17 35.45
#